data_AF-A0A800LWZ7-F1
#
_entry.id   AF-A0A800LWZ7-F1
#
_cell.length_a   1.000
_cell.length_b   1.000
_cell.length_c   1.000
_cell.angle_alpha   90.00
_cell.angle_beta   90.00
_cell.angle_gamma   90.00
#
_symmetry.space_group_name_H-M   'P 1'
#
loop_
_entity.id
_entity.type
_entity.pdbx_description
1 polymer ?
#
loop_
_entity_poly.entity_id
_entity_poly.type
_entity_poly.pdbx_seq_one_letter_code
_entity_poly.pdbx_strand_id
1 'polypeptide(L)'
;MPCPYGHNPDEEPGMIGLEMKAGDAILFTENLRHGGVTNRSDQVRKTIHVGYGPHWMMSQNIATMDEPPYITEPTMKRWDEAQRALFQA
;
A
#
# COMPACT_ATOMS: atom_id res chain seq x y z
N MET A 1 -3.92 -15.64 -23.57
CA MET A 1 -4.02 -14.44 -24.43
C MET A 1 -2.97 -13.44 -23.97
N PRO A 2 -2.25 -12.77 -24.87
CA PRO A 2 -1.41 -11.64 -24.48
C PRO A 2 -2.27 -10.50 -23.93
N CYS A 3 -1.73 -9.70 -23.02
CA CYS A 3 -2.38 -8.45 -22.58
C CYS A 3 -2.57 -7.55 -23.82
N PRO A 4 -3.78 -7.04 -24.09
CA PRO A 4 -4.01 -6.16 -25.24
C PRO A 4 -3.44 -4.75 -25.04
N TYR A 5 -2.99 -4.43 -23.82
CA TYR A 5 -2.47 -3.11 -23.45
C TYR A 5 -0.94 -3.13 -23.39
N GLY A 6 -0.34 -1.99 -23.75
CA GLY A 6 1.08 -1.74 -23.60
C GLY A 6 1.51 -1.65 -22.14
N HIS A 7 2.79 -1.38 -21.90
CA HIS A 7 3.36 -1.21 -20.56
C HIS A 7 3.41 0.26 -20.10
N ASN A 8 2.92 1.21 -20.92
CA ASN A 8 2.90 2.62 -20.57
C ASN A 8 1.63 2.95 -19.76
N PRO A 9 1.75 3.23 -18.44
CA PRO A 9 0.59 3.55 -17.62
C PRO A 9 -0.11 4.86 -18.05
N ASP A 10 0.61 5.76 -18.72
CA ASP A 10 0.03 7.02 -19.22
C ASP A 10 -0.86 6.80 -20.47
N GLU A 11 -0.81 5.62 -21.10
CA GLU A 11 -1.60 5.25 -22.29
C GLU A 11 -2.69 4.20 -21.98
N GLU A 12 -2.81 3.77 -20.73
CA GLU A 12 -3.78 2.76 -20.33
C GLU A 12 -5.22 3.31 -20.48
N PRO A 13 -6.09 2.66 -21.28
CA PRO A 13 -7.46 3.16 -21.51
C PRO A 13 -8.28 3.22 -20.22
N GLY A 14 -8.87 4.39 -19.95
CA GLY A 14 -9.71 4.61 -18.78
C GLY A 14 -8.95 4.79 -17.46
N MET A 15 -7.61 4.88 -17.50
CA MET A 15 -6.82 5.25 -16.33
C MET A 15 -7.10 6.70 -15.96
N ILE A 16 -7.41 6.95 -14.69
CA ILE A 16 -7.70 8.29 -14.15
C ILE A 16 -6.66 8.61 -13.08
N GLY A 17 -5.91 9.68 -13.29
CA GLY A 17 -5.03 10.24 -12.26
C GLY A 17 -5.85 10.93 -11.18
N LEU A 18 -5.58 10.59 -9.91
CA LEU A 18 -6.22 11.22 -8.76
C LEU A 18 -5.26 12.24 -8.14
N GLU A 19 -5.65 13.51 -8.16
CA GLU A 19 -4.93 14.57 -7.47
C GLU A 19 -5.22 14.47 -5.96
N MET A 20 -4.18 14.54 -5.15
CA MET A 20 -4.24 14.34 -3.71
C MET A 20 -3.36 15.35 -2.98
N LYS A 21 -3.77 15.73 -1.78
CA LYS A 21 -2.97 16.52 -0.84
C LYS A 21 -2.45 15.65 0.30
N ALA A 22 -1.43 16.15 1.00
CA ALA A 22 -0.94 15.50 2.21
C ALA A 22 -2.08 15.34 3.24
N GLY A 23 -2.32 14.10 3.67
CA GLY A 23 -3.42 13.75 4.57
C GLY A 23 -4.62 13.11 3.89
N ASP A 24 -4.75 13.23 2.56
CA ASP A 24 -5.77 12.50 1.83
C ASP A 24 -5.37 11.01 1.67
N ALA A 25 -6.38 10.15 1.47
CA ALA A 25 -6.19 8.72 1.28
C ALA A 25 -7.10 8.16 0.19
N ILE A 26 -6.62 7.14 -0.51
CA ILE A 26 -7.41 6.32 -1.42
C ILE A 26 -7.50 4.92 -0.80
N LEU A 27 -8.73 4.42 -0.65
CA LEU A 27 -8.98 3.05 -0.25
C LEU A 27 -9.38 2.25 -1.50
N PHE A 28 -8.67 1.15 -1.75
CA PHE A 28 -8.97 0.26 -2.87
C PHE A 28 -8.77 -1.19 -2.43
N THR A 29 -9.45 -2.10 -3.12
CA THR A 29 -9.26 -3.55 -2.99
C THR A 29 -8.28 -4.04 -4.05
N GLU A 30 -7.70 -5.23 -3.87
CA GLU A 30 -6.80 -5.85 -4.85
C GLU A 30 -7.47 -6.11 -6.22
N ASN A 31 -8.80 -6.11 -6.27
CA ASN A 31 -9.57 -6.21 -7.51
C ASN A 31 -9.59 -4.93 -8.36
N LEU A 32 -9.11 -3.80 -7.83
CA LEU A 32 -8.97 -2.56 -8.62
C LEU A 32 -7.68 -2.61 -9.41
N ARG A 33 -7.76 -2.52 -10.75
CA ARG A 33 -6.57 -2.30 -11.57
C ARG A 33 -6.05 -0.88 -11.32
N HIS A 34 -4.80 -0.76 -10.85
CA HIS A 34 -4.19 0.51 -10.49
C HIS A 34 -2.68 0.49 -10.73
N GLY A 35 -2.06 1.67 -10.67
CA GLY A 35 -0.62 1.83 -10.84
C GLY A 35 -0.19 3.28 -10.61
N GLY A 36 1.12 3.50 -10.52
CA GLY A 36 1.68 4.84 -10.49
C GLY A 36 1.71 5.46 -11.89
N VAL A 37 1.39 6.75 -11.98
CA VAL A 37 1.63 7.57 -13.18
C VAL A 37 3.06 8.13 -13.19
N THR A 38 3.54 8.51 -14.37
CA THR A 38 4.86 9.13 -14.56
C THR A 38 4.96 10.45 -13.79
N ASN A 39 5.97 10.58 -12.91
CA ASN A 39 6.26 11.86 -12.27
C ASN A 39 7.03 12.76 -13.23
N ARG A 40 6.40 13.86 -13.66
CA ARG A 40 6.98 14.85 -14.59
C ARG A 40 7.53 16.10 -13.90
N SER A 41 7.58 16.09 -12.57
CA SER A 41 8.09 17.20 -11.75
C SER A 41 9.47 16.88 -11.18
N ASP A 42 10.20 17.92 -10.78
CA ASP A 42 11.48 17.79 -10.06
C ASP A 42 11.29 17.46 -8.56
N GLN A 43 10.06 17.28 -8.11
CA GLN A 43 9.74 16.97 -6.72
C GLN A 43 9.50 15.47 -6.53
N VAL A 44 10.01 14.92 -5.42
CA VAL A 44 9.77 13.51 -5.06
C VAL A 44 8.35 13.34 -4.53
N ARG A 45 7.54 12.53 -5.21
CA ARG A 45 6.23 12.09 -4.71
C ARG A 45 6.42 10.99 -3.65
N LYS A 46 5.88 11.19 -2.45
CA LYS A 46 5.92 10.21 -1.35
C LYS A 46 4.50 9.77 -0.99
N THR A 47 4.34 8.48 -0.70
CA THR A 47 3.08 7.88 -0.25
C THR A 47 3.37 6.90 0.88
N ILE A 48 2.40 6.72 1.79
CA ILE A 48 2.43 5.61 2.75
C ILE A 48 1.40 4.59 2.25
N HIS A 49 1.86 3.37 1.96
CA HIS A 49 0.98 2.27 1.58
C HIS A 49 0.78 1.35 2.78
N VAL A 50 -0.46 1.20 3.22
CA VAL A 50 -0.85 0.30 4.31
C VAL A 50 -1.75 -0.77 3.74
N GLY A 51 -1.28 -2.02 3.76
CA GLY A 51 -2.06 -3.18 3.36
C GLY A 51 -2.73 -3.81 4.57
N TYR A 52 -4.02 -4.13 4.44
CA TYR A 52 -4.77 -4.92 5.41
C TYR A 52 -5.16 -6.23 4.76
N GLY A 53 -4.94 -7.34 5.47
CA GLY A 53 -5.27 -8.67 4.99
C GLY A 53 -6.05 -9.47 6.03
N PRO A 54 -6.62 -10.62 5.65
CA PRO A 54 -7.15 -11.57 6.61
C PRO A 54 -6.07 -11.99 7.62
N HIS A 55 -6.44 -12.20 8.88
CA HIS A 55 -5.49 -12.46 9.97
C HIS A 55 -4.60 -13.71 9.75
N TRP A 56 -5.06 -14.67 8.94
CA TRP A 56 -4.32 -15.90 8.61
C TRP A 56 -3.31 -15.69 7.48
N MET A 57 -3.28 -14.52 6.85
CA MET A 57 -2.38 -14.20 5.76
C MET A 57 -1.19 -13.41 6.28
N MET A 58 0.02 -13.89 6.00
CA MET A 58 1.25 -13.16 6.30
C MET A 58 1.35 -11.87 5.49
N SER A 59 2.02 -10.88 6.07
CA SER A 59 2.31 -9.61 5.41
C SER A 59 3.06 -9.83 4.09
N GLN A 60 2.69 -9.11 3.04
CA GLN A 60 3.44 -9.11 1.76
C GLN A 60 4.58 -8.08 1.75
N ASN A 61 4.87 -7.42 2.88
CA ASN A 61 6.03 -6.56 2.99
C ASN A 61 7.29 -7.42 2.96
N ILE A 62 8.19 -7.16 2.02
CA ILE A 62 9.47 -7.88 1.86
C ILE A 62 10.26 -7.95 3.17
N ALA A 63 10.19 -6.91 4.02
CA ALA A 63 10.89 -6.88 5.29
C ALA A 63 10.28 -7.78 6.38
N THR A 64 9.04 -8.26 6.21
CA THR A 64 8.30 -9.01 7.23
C THR A 64 7.47 -10.15 6.60
N MET A 65 7.88 -10.65 5.43
CA MET A 65 7.11 -11.66 4.71
C MET A 65 7.30 -13.05 5.35
N ASP A 66 8.50 -13.29 5.88
CA ASP A 66 8.89 -14.57 6.47
C ASP A 66 8.78 -14.57 8.01
N GLU A 67 8.67 -13.39 8.64
CA GLU A 67 8.65 -13.25 10.10
C GLU A 67 7.75 -12.10 10.57
N PRO A 68 7.18 -12.19 11.78
CA PRO A 68 6.43 -11.09 12.39
C PRO A 68 7.27 -9.81 12.51
N PRO A 69 6.65 -8.62 12.42
CA PRO A 69 7.38 -7.37 12.59
C PRO A 69 8.02 -7.28 13.98
N TYR A 70 9.28 -6.87 14.05
CA TYR A 70 9.94 -6.58 15.31
C TYR A 70 9.40 -5.28 15.91
N ILE A 71 8.63 -5.40 17.00
CA ILE A 71 8.04 -4.26 17.71
C ILE A 71 8.70 -4.11 19.08
N THR A 72 9.24 -2.92 19.34
CA THR A 72 9.92 -2.62 20.61
C THR A 72 8.92 -2.50 21.77
N GLU A 73 9.34 -2.84 22.99
CA GLU A 73 8.49 -2.69 24.19
C GLU A 73 7.93 -1.26 24.38
N PRO A 74 8.72 -0.17 24.19
CA PRO A 74 8.18 1.18 24.30
C PRO A 74 7.10 1.47 23.27
N THR A 75 7.18 0.87 22.07
CA THR A 75 6.15 1.01 21.04
C THR A 75 4.88 0.26 21.45
N MET A 76 5.01 -1.00 21.88
CA MET A 76 3.88 -1.78 22.39
C MET A 76 3.15 -1.07 23.53
N LYS A 77 3.88 -0.44 24.47
CA LYS A 77 3.29 0.29 25.60
C LYS A 77 2.46 1.49 25.19
N ARG A 78 2.71 2.11 24.02
CA ARG A 78 1.94 3.25 23.50
C ARG A 78 0.64 2.84 22.81
N TRP A 79 0.49 1.56 22.45
CA TRP A 79 -0.67 1.09 21.69
C TRP A 79 -1.82 0.68 22.60
N ASP A 80 -3.04 0.93 22.14
CA ASP A 80 -4.23 0.31 22.74
C ASP A 80 -4.37 -1.17 22.32
N GLU A 81 -5.42 -1.83 22.80
CA GLU A 81 -5.67 -3.25 22.51
C GLU A 81 -5.95 -3.49 21.02
N ALA A 82 -6.74 -2.62 20.37
CA ALA A 82 -7.09 -2.75 18.96
C ALA A 82 -5.86 -2.59 18.04
N GLN A 83 -4.99 -1.65 18.36
CA GLN A 83 -3.73 -1.43 17.65
C GLN A 83 -2.78 -2.61 17.79
N ARG A 84 -2.70 -3.22 18.98
CA ARG A 84 -1.90 -4.43 19.19
C ARG A 84 -2.44 -5.61 18.38
N ALA A 85 -3.77 -5.76 18.31
CA ALA A 85 -4.42 -6.83 17.57
C ALA A 85 -4.11 -6.81 16.06
N LEU A 86 -3.82 -5.65 15.47
CA LEU A 86 -3.42 -5.55 14.06
C LEU A 86 -2.08 -6.22 13.74
N PHE A 87 -1.23 -6.44 14.74
CA PHE A 87 0.12 -7.00 14.58
C PHE A 87 0.29 -8.35 15.29
N GLN A 88 -0.79 -8.90 15.83
CA GLN A 88 -0.80 -10.24 16.42
C GLN A 88 -1.20 -11.24 15.34
N ALA A 89 -0.28 -12.17 15.02
CA ALA A 89 -0.54 -13.34 14.20
C ALA A 89 -1.07 -14.49 15.07
#